data_AF-A0A2K8Z6K8-F1
#
_entry.id   AF-A0A2K8Z6K8-F1
#
_cell.length_a   1.000
_cell.length_b   1.000
_cell.length_c   1.000
_cell.angle_alpha   90.00
_cell.angle_beta   90.00
_cell.angle_gamma   90.00
#
_symmetry.space_group_name_H-M   'P 1'
#
loop_
_entity.id
_entity.type
_entity.pdbx_description
1 polymer ?
#
loop_
_entity_poly.entity_id
_entity_poly.type
_entity_poly.pdbx_seq_one_letter_code
_entity_poly.pdbx_strand_id
1 'polypeptide(L)'
;MKHIAEHLFVSLIMFTLLGCGSKPLDKKYHIQTMWYDIRVGSTVKNDSINHELCKLAMADNATKSVKNEDFTYQELIDQGYELLAKTHTEEYADSLREVYSKP
;
A
#
# COMPACT_ATOMS: atom_id res chain seq x y z
N MET A 1 -3.60 44.56 -4.65
CA MET A 1 -4.16 43.21 -4.42
C MET A 1 -3.53 42.19 -5.39
N LYS A 2 -2.19 42.02 -5.38
CA LYS A 2 -1.50 41.04 -6.26
C LYS A 2 -0.59 40.07 -5.49
N HIS A 3 -0.12 40.43 -4.29
CA HIS A 3 0.81 39.60 -3.52
C HIS A 3 0.16 38.64 -2.50
N ILE A 4 -1.16 38.69 -2.31
CA ILE A 4 -1.85 37.79 -1.36
C ILE A 4 -2.04 36.39 -1.99
N ALA A 5 -2.25 36.32 -3.30
CA ALA A 5 -2.45 35.06 -4.01
C ALA A 5 -1.17 34.22 -4.12
N GLU A 6 0.01 34.85 -4.22
CA GLU A 6 1.29 34.15 -4.33
C GLU A 6 1.72 33.51 -3.00
N HIS A 7 1.39 34.13 -1.85
CA HIS A 7 1.71 33.56 -0.55
C HIS A 7 0.82 32.37 -0.15
N LEU A 8 -0.44 32.35 -0.60
CA LEU A 8 -1.35 31.21 -0.38
C LEU A 8 -0.88 29.95 -1.11
N PHE A 9 -0.29 30.10 -2.31
CA PHE A 9 0.18 28.96 -3.10
C PHE A 9 1.45 28.33 -2.54
N VAL A 10 2.36 29.14 -1.99
CA VAL A 10 3.60 28.64 -1.38
C VAL A 10 3.35 27.99 -0.02
N SER A 11 2.33 28.44 0.72
CA SER A 11 1.99 27.83 2.01
C SER A 11 1.29 26.46 1.88
N LEU A 12 0.60 26.20 0.77
CA LEU A 12 -0.07 24.91 0.54
C LEU A 12 0.93 23.78 0.25
N ILE A 13 2.08 24.10 -0.37
CA ILE A 13 3.11 23.12 -0.71
C ILE A 13 3.93 22.71 0.53
N MET A 14 3.97 23.54 1.58
CA MET A 14 4.70 23.22 2.81
C MET A 14 3.99 22.23 3.74
N PHE A 15 2.68 21.97 3.56
CA PHE A 15 1.95 21.00 4.38
C PHE A 15 2.17 19.53 3.99
N THR A 16 2.81 19.24 2.85
CA THR A 16 3.09 17.85 2.45
C THR A 16 4.36 17.28 3.07
N LEU A 17 5.19 18.10 3.74
CA LEU A 17 6.48 17.69 4.29
C LEU A 17 6.51 17.51 5.81
N LEU A 18 5.40 17.76 6.51
CA LEU A 18 5.28 17.65 7.97
C LEU A 18 4.28 16.59 8.42
N GLY A 19 4.01 15.60 7.57
CA GLY A 19 3.46 14.35 8.05
C GLY A 19 4.56 13.59 8.76
N CYS A 20 4.61 13.64 10.09
CA CYS A 20 5.14 12.53 10.92
C CYS A 20 4.20 11.32 10.76
N GLY A 21 3.95 10.95 9.49
CA GLY A 21 2.82 10.22 9.00
C GLY A 21 3.19 8.75 8.90
N SER A 22 2.23 7.92 9.27
CA SER A 22 2.21 6.49 9.00
C SER A 22 2.83 6.17 7.64
N LYS A 23 3.64 5.11 7.57
CA LYS A 23 4.27 4.71 6.31
C LYS A 23 3.15 4.54 5.26
N PRO A 24 3.40 4.79 3.96
CA PRO A 24 2.36 4.70 2.95
C PRO A 24 1.56 3.40 2.99
N LEU A 25 2.21 2.27 3.34
CA LEU A 25 1.53 0.97 3.49
C LEU A 25 0.66 0.84 4.75
N ASP A 26 0.92 1.64 5.79
CA ASP A 26 0.14 1.66 7.02
C ASP A 26 -1.17 2.46 6.85
N LYS A 27 -1.37 3.12 5.71
CA LYS A 27 -2.62 3.82 5.39
C LYS A 27 -3.73 2.81 5.13
N LYS A 28 -4.96 3.14 5.55
CA LYS A 28 -6.16 2.40 5.16
C LYS A 28 -6.35 2.45 3.64
N TYR A 29 -6.82 1.34 3.09
CA TYR A 29 -7.06 1.19 1.68
C TYR A 29 -7.98 2.30 1.17
N HIS A 30 -7.55 2.95 0.09
CA HIS A 30 -8.36 3.85 -0.68
C HIS A 30 -8.16 3.59 -2.17
N ILE A 31 -9.26 3.33 -2.89
CA ILE A 31 -9.22 2.91 -4.29
C ILE A 31 -8.53 3.94 -5.21
N GLN A 32 -8.68 5.23 -4.93
CA GLN A 32 -8.13 6.30 -5.79
C GLN A 32 -6.62 6.41 -5.70
N THR A 33 -6.03 6.06 -4.54
CA THR A 33 -4.59 6.22 -4.28
C THR A 33 -3.86 4.89 -4.18
N MET A 34 -4.56 3.76 -4.24
CA MET A 34 -4.02 2.42 -4.01
C MET A 34 -2.66 2.16 -4.68
N TRP A 35 -2.56 2.27 -6.00
CA TRP A 35 -1.30 1.97 -6.71
C TRP A 35 -0.22 3.02 -6.46
N TYR A 36 -0.61 4.25 -6.13
CA TYR A 36 0.33 5.27 -5.72
C TYR A 36 0.91 4.96 -4.33
N ASP A 37 0.05 4.67 -3.35
CA ASP A 37 0.45 4.41 -1.97
C ASP A 37 1.26 3.10 -1.85
N ILE A 38 0.88 2.05 -2.60
CA ILE A 38 1.67 0.82 -2.68
C ILE A 38 3.05 1.10 -3.26
N ARG A 39 3.14 1.80 -4.39
CA ARG A 39 4.42 2.14 -5.02
C ARG A 39 5.32 2.98 -4.11
N VAL A 40 4.77 4.01 -3.48
CA VAL A 40 5.53 4.90 -2.58
C VAL A 40 5.92 4.19 -1.28
N GLY A 41 5.12 3.22 -0.83
CA GLY A 41 5.41 2.40 0.34
C GLY A 41 6.34 1.21 0.08
N SER A 42 6.64 0.93 -1.19
CA SER A 42 7.45 -0.19 -1.66
C SER A 42 8.86 0.24 -2.06
N THR A 43 9.76 -0.73 -2.17
CA THR A 43 11.04 -0.59 -2.87
C THR A 43 10.89 -1.03 -4.33
N VAL A 44 11.83 -0.66 -5.20
CA VAL A 44 11.86 -1.13 -6.60
C VAL A 44 11.82 -2.66 -6.68
N LYS A 45 12.41 -3.33 -5.69
CA LYS A 45 12.47 -4.78 -5.61
C LYS A 45 11.12 -5.41 -5.31
N ASN A 46 10.32 -4.82 -4.41
CA ASN A 46 9.08 -5.43 -3.94
C ASN A 46 7.78 -4.76 -4.45
N ASP A 47 7.88 -3.69 -5.24
CA ASP A 47 6.73 -2.99 -5.81
C ASP A 47 5.79 -3.93 -6.59
N SER A 48 6.35 -4.73 -7.50
CA SER A 48 5.58 -5.66 -8.33
C SER A 48 4.87 -6.72 -7.50
N ILE A 49 5.54 -7.31 -6.51
CA ILE A 49 4.92 -8.37 -5.69
C ILE A 49 3.86 -7.79 -4.75
N ASN A 50 4.09 -6.61 -4.17
CA ASN A 50 3.11 -5.94 -3.32
C ASN A 50 1.84 -5.57 -4.09
N HIS A 51 1.97 -5.14 -5.35
CA HIS A 51 0.83 -4.93 -6.23
C HIS A 51 0.00 -6.21 -6.42
N GLU A 52 0.65 -7.33 -6.75
CA GLU A 52 -0.05 -8.59 -7.00
C GLU A 52 -0.69 -9.18 -5.73
N LEU A 53 0.00 -9.11 -4.59
CA LEU A 53 -0.54 -9.56 -3.30
C LEU A 53 -1.76 -8.74 -2.87
N CYS A 54 -1.70 -7.41 -3.03
CA CYS A 54 -2.84 -6.56 -2.74
C CYS A 54 -4.02 -6.86 -3.68
N LYS A 55 -3.80 -7.09 -4.98
CA LYS A 55 -4.87 -7.50 -5.91
C LYS A 55 -5.51 -8.82 -5.49
N LEU A 56 -4.69 -9.79 -5.08
CA LEU A 56 -5.16 -11.11 -4.65
C LEU A 56 -6.06 -10.99 -3.42
N ALA A 57 -5.63 -10.24 -2.40
CA ALA A 57 -6.44 -9.98 -1.21
C ALA A 57 -7.74 -9.24 -1.53
N MET A 58 -7.70 -8.23 -2.40
CA MET A 58 -8.91 -7.51 -2.80
C MET A 58 -9.92 -8.40 -3.53
N ALA A 59 -9.44 -9.28 -4.41
CA ALA A 59 -10.29 -10.23 -5.11
C ALA A 59 -10.95 -11.20 -4.13
N ASP A 60 -10.18 -11.76 -3.19
CA ASP A 60 -10.70 -12.65 -2.15
C ASP A 60 -11.73 -11.94 -1.25
N ASN A 61 -11.42 -10.72 -0.78
CA ASN A 61 -12.34 -9.90 0.00
C ASN A 61 -13.64 -9.61 -0.75
N ALA A 62 -13.56 -9.32 -2.05
CA ALA A 62 -14.75 -9.11 -2.88
C ALA A 62 -15.64 -10.37 -2.94
N THR A 63 -15.06 -11.57 -3.04
CA THR A 63 -15.84 -12.83 -3.00
C THR A 63 -16.50 -13.07 -1.63
N LYS A 64 -15.90 -12.56 -0.56
CA LYS A 64 -16.38 -12.70 0.82
C LYS A 64 -17.25 -11.54 1.30
N SER A 65 -17.54 -10.57 0.42
CA SER A 65 -18.26 -9.33 0.77
C SER A 65 -17.61 -8.54 1.93
N VAL A 66 -16.29 -8.62 2.03
CA VAL A 66 -15.47 -7.89 2.99
C VAL A 66 -15.01 -6.58 2.36
N LYS A 67 -15.08 -5.46 3.10
CA LYS A 67 -14.66 -4.15 2.60
C LYS A 67 -13.16 -3.99 2.72
N ASN A 68 -12.48 -3.64 1.62
CA ASN A 68 -11.03 -3.45 1.64
C ASN A 68 -10.62 -2.25 2.49
N GLU A 69 -11.49 -1.25 2.60
CA GLU A 69 -11.33 -0.03 3.41
C GLU A 69 -11.16 -0.32 4.92
N ASP A 70 -11.57 -1.51 5.37
CA ASP A 70 -11.37 -1.96 6.75
C ASP A 70 -9.91 -2.35 7.03
N PHE A 71 -9.06 -2.43 5.99
CA PHE A 71 -7.65 -2.86 6.07
C PHE A 71 -6.68 -1.77 5.62
N THR A 72 -5.46 -1.82 6.11
CA THR A 72 -4.33 -1.09 5.56
C THR A 72 -3.78 -1.78 4.32
N TYR A 73 -2.98 -1.06 3.52
CA TYR A 73 -2.30 -1.70 2.40
C TYR A 73 -1.37 -2.83 2.86
N GLN A 74 -0.68 -2.67 4.00
CA GLN A 74 0.16 -3.72 4.58
C GLN A 74 -0.67 -4.94 4.97
N GLU A 75 -1.82 -4.75 5.64
CA GLU A 75 -2.73 -5.84 6.00
C GLU A 75 -3.25 -6.60 4.77
N LEU A 76 -3.53 -5.89 3.67
CA LEU A 76 -3.93 -6.52 2.40
C LEU A 76 -2.77 -7.28 1.73
N ILE A 77 -1.54 -6.77 1.80
CA ILE A 77 -0.35 -7.48 1.29
C ILE A 77 -0.11 -8.76 2.11
N ASP A 78 -0.25 -8.69 3.43
CA ASP A 78 -0.09 -9.83 4.33
C ASP A 78 -1.16 -10.91 4.07
N GLN A 79 -2.42 -10.51 3.89
CA GLN A 79 -3.49 -11.40 3.43
C GLN A 79 -3.16 -12.05 2.08
N GLY A 80 -2.58 -11.29 1.15
CA GLY A 80 -2.12 -11.81 -0.13
C GLY A 80 -1.10 -12.94 0.05
N TYR A 81 -0.15 -12.80 0.99
CA TYR A 81 0.79 -13.87 1.31
C TYR A 81 0.11 -15.11 1.91
N GLU A 82 -0.87 -14.93 2.79
CA GLU A 82 -1.65 -16.05 3.33
C GLU A 82 -2.44 -16.80 2.24
N LEU A 83 -3.01 -16.07 1.29
CA LEU A 83 -3.71 -16.66 0.14
C LEU A 83 -2.74 -17.40 -0.80
N LEU A 84 -1.53 -16.86 -0.97
CA LEU A 84 -0.49 -17.51 -1.74
C LEU A 84 -0.03 -18.82 -1.09
N ALA A 85 0.15 -18.82 0.23
CA ALA A 85 0.49 -20.02 1.00
C ALA A 85 -0.57 -21.12 0.87
N LYS A 86 -1.86 -20.74 0.85
CA LYS A 86 -2.99 -21.68 0.67
C LYS A 86 -3.06 -22.30 -0.72
N THR A 87 -2.65 -21.57 -1.75
CA THR A 87 -2.72 -22.04 -3.15
C THR A 87 -1.45 -22.77 -3.60
N HIS A 88 -0.33 -22.47 -2.96
CA HIS A 88 0.97 -23.07 -3.24
C HIS A 88 1.42 -23.85 -1.99
N THR A 89 2.47 -23.38 -1.30
CA THR A 89 2.91 -23.91 -0.01
C THR A 89 3.31 -22.74 0.90
N GLU A 90 3.31 -22.97 2.22
CA GLU A 90 3.83 -22.00 3.19
C GLU A 90 5.29 -21.66 2.91
N GLU A 91 6.12 -22.67 2.61
CA GLU A 91 7.53 -22.52 2.25
C GLU A 91 7.73 -21.60 1.04
N TYR A 92 6.85 -21.68 0.04
CA TYR A 92 6.90 -20.81 -1.13
C TYR A 92 6.60 -19.36 -0.74
N ALA A 93 5.52 -19.12 0.01
CA ALA A 93 5.16 -17.77 0.46
C ALA A 93 6.24 -17.17 1.36
N ASP A 94 6.83 -17.96 2.26
CA ASP A 94 7.92 -17.54 3.13
C ASP A 94 9.21 -17.25 2.36
N SER A 95 9.53 -18.03 1.33
CA SER A 95 10.66 -17.75 0.44
C SER A 95 10.52 -16.38 -0.24
N LEU A 96 9.30 -16.03 -0.68
CA LEU A 96 9.02 -14.73 -1.27
C LEU A 96 9.12 -13.61 -0.23
N ARG A 97 8.58 -13.81 0.98
CA ARG A 97 8.78 -12.84 2.07
C ARG A 97 10.25 -12.62 2.34
N GLU A 98 11.07 -13.67 2.43
CA GLU A 98 12.50 -13.54 2.67
C GLU A 98 13.20 -12.74 1.55
N VAL A 99 12.86 -13.06 0.29
CA VAL A 99 13.44 -12.38 -0.87
C VAL A 99 13.06 -10.91 -0.87
N TYR A 100 11.77 -10.57 -0.64
CA TYR A 100 11.25 -9.22 -0.85
C TYR A 100 11.18 -8.33 0.41
N SER A 101 11.43 -8.88 1.60
CA SER A 101 11.51 -8.12 2.87
C SER A 101 12.93 -7.62 3.19
N LYS A 102 13.96 -8.19 2.54
CA LYS A 102 15.34 -7.73 2.72
C LYS A 102 15.59 -6.45 1.91
N PRO A 103 16.11 -5.37 2.56
CA PRO A 103 16.45 -4.11 1.91
C PRO A 103 17.34 -4.28 0.67
#